data_AF-A0A651HHN3-F1
#
_entry.id   AF-A0A651HHN3-F1
#
_cell.length_a   1.000
_cell.length_b   1.000
_cell.length_c   1.000
_cell.angle_alpha   90.00
_cell.angle_beta   90.00
_cell.angle_gamma   90.00
#
_symmetry.space_group_name_H-M   'P 1'
#
loop_
_entity.id
_entity.type
_entity.pdbx_description
1 polymer ?
#
loop_
_entity_poly.entity_id
_entity_poly.type
_entity_poly.pdbx_seq_one_letter_code
_entity_poly.pdbx_strand_id
1 'polypeptide(L)'
;MTSTPLERPVRQSLEGPASDPNPSRAVWIHADESCLGNQFQDRASPGGAAGLVEVWTGDGWERRDYWISEPGTTNNRMALRSAIEGLSGLRYPCEVRFVSDSQYLVKGMSEWIHGWKRRGWKRKGGAIENVELWKELDREAARHKVRWEWVRGHAGHPRNEYANDLAVRAAREQDASNGLVPSGFEEWLERQREEKGRYLDEFEFTPPEV
;
A
#
# COMPACT_ATOMS: atom_id res chain seq x y z
N MET A 1 -74.12 -12.74 -12.60
CA MET A 1 -73.27 -11.85 -11.78
C MET A 1 -71.95 -12.58 -11.55
N THR A 2 -71.00 -12.38 -12.46
CA THR A 2 -69.69 -13.07 -12.46
C THR A 2 -68.61 -12.04 -12.18
N SER A 3 -67.88 -12.29 -11.10
CA SER A 3 -66.81 -11.44 -10.55
C SER A 3 -65.53 -11.60 -11.36
N THR A 4 -64.97 -10.49 -11.85
CA THR A 4 -63.66 -10.43 -12.53
C THR A 4 -62.59 -10.04 -11.51
N PRO A 5 -61.46 -10.77 -11.39
CA PRO A 5 -60.37 -10.35 -10.51
C PRO A 5 -59.49 -9.28 -11.18
N LEU A 6 -59.11 -8.26 -10.42
CA LEU A 6 -58.10 -7.25 -10.78
C LEU A 6 -56.69 -7.86 -10.75
N GLU A 7 -56.01 -7.91 -11.90
CA GLU A 7 -54.57 -8.24 -11.96
C GLU A 7 -53.73 -7.08 -11.41
N ARG A 8 -52.74 -7.42 -10.57
CA ARG A 8 -51.73 -6.48 -10.06
C ARG A 8 -50.57 -6.38 -11.05
N PRO A 9 -49.95 -5.21 -11.23
CA PRO A 9 -48.81 -5.08 -12.12
C PRO A 9 -47.59 -5.81 -11.54
N VAL A 10 -46.96 -6.62 -12.39
CA VAL A 10 -45.68 -7.29 -12.15
C VAL A 10 -44.59 -6.22 -12.01
N ARG A 11 -43.87 -6.21 -10.89
CA ARG A 11 -42.66 -5.40 -10.74
C ARG A 11 -41.58 -5.97 -11.66
N GLN A 12 -41.12 -5.19 -12.63
CA GLN A 12 -39.88 -5.48 -13.34
C GLN A 12 -38.74 -5.60 -12.32
N SER A 13 -38.16 -6.79 -12.25
CA SER A 13 -36.89 -7.03 -11.58
C SER A 13 -35.82 -6.29 -12.37
N LEU A 14 -35.26 -5.23 -11.81
CA LEU A 14 -34.05 -4.62 -12.34
C LEU A 14 -32.93 -5.64 -12.15
N GLU A 15 -32.46 -6.15 -13.29
CA GLU A 15 -31.25 -6.94 -13.39
C GLU A 15 -30.10 -6.24 -12.63
N GLY A 16 -29.31 -7.03 -11.90
CA GLY A 16 -28.18 -6.52 -11.13
C GLY A 16 -27.16 -5.79 -12.02
N PRO A 17 -26.38 -4.86 -11.47
CA PRO A 17 -25.47 -4.06 -12.28
C PRO A 17 -24.43 -4.95 -12.97
N ALA A 18 -24.25 -4.64 -14.25
CA ALA A 18 -23.31 -5.22 -15.19
C ALA A 18 -21.87 -5.30 -14.65
N SER A 19 -21.15 -6.32 -15.12
CA SER A 19 -19.70 -6.44 -15.01
C SER A 19 -18.99 -5.13 -15.41
N ASP A 20 -18.17 -4.60 -14.52
CA ASP A 20 -17.38 -3.38 -14.70
C ASP A 20 -16.45 -3.50 -15.95
N PRO A 21 -16.57 -2.63 -16.96
CA PRO A 21 -15.83 -2.75 -18.23
C PRO A 21 -14.42 -2.13 -18.19
N ASN A 22 -13.97 -1.59 -17.05
CA ASN A 22 -12.63 -1.01 -16.98
C ASN A 22 -11.60 -2.12 -16.65
N PRO A 23 -10.58 -2.37 -17.49
CA PRO A 23 -9.50 -3.27 -17.10
C PRO A 23 -8.91 -2.76 -15.78
N SER A 24 -8.76 -3.64 -14.80
CA SER A 24 -8.19 -3.31 -13.49
C SER A 24 -6.90 -2.53 -13.70
N ARG A 25 -6.90 -1.25 -13.31
CA ARG A 25 -5.78 -0.34 -13.54
C ARG A 25 -4.55 -0.90 -12.81
N ALA A 26 -3.45 -1.04 -13.54
CA ALA A 26 -2.18 -1.47 -12.96
C ALA A 26 -1.62 -0.33 -12.10
N VAL A 27 -1.29 -0.63 -10.85
CA VAL A 27 -0.81 0.34 -9.86
C VAL A 27 0.46 -0.20 -9.22
N TRP A 28 1.46 0.67 -9.08
CA TRP A 28 2.68 0.38 -8.33
C TRP A 28 2.62 1.13 -7.02
N ILE A 29 2.92 0.42 -5.93
CA ILE A 29 3.05 1.02 -4.61
C ILE A 29 4.44 0.68 -4.10
N HIS A 30 5.26 1.71 -3.88
CA HIS A 30 6.55 1.60 -3.22
C HIS A 30 6.39 2.12 -1.79
N ALA A 31 6.55 1.25 -0.80
CA ALA A 31 6.25 1.58 0.58
C ALA A 31 7.39 1.20 1.52
N ASP A 32 7.59 2.04 2.52
CA ASP A 32 8.66 1.88 3.51
C ASP A 32 8.21 2.38 4.89
N GLU A 33 8.99 2.04 5.90
CA GLU A 33 8.81 2.41 7.28
C GLU A 33 10.10 2.86 7.94
N SER A 34 9.99 3.74 8.93
CA SER A 34 11.15 4.11 9.75
C SER A 34 10.77 4.52 11.15
N CYS A 35 11.50 4.03 12.15
CA CYS A 35 11.43 4.52 13.53
C CYS A 35 12.72 5.28 13.88
N LEU A 36 12.58 6.43 14.55
CA LEU A 36 13.70 7.25 15.02
C LEU A 36 14.30 6.69 16.32
N GLY A 37 15.63 6.68 16.42
CA GLY A 37 16.35 6.17 17.61
C GLY A 37 17.05 4.82 17.36
N ASN A 38 17.67 4.24 18.40
CA ASN A 38 18.42 3.01 18.23
C ASN A 38 17.48 1.87 17.79
N GLN A 39 17.74 1.35 16.60
CA GLN A 39 16.94 0.34 15.88
C GLN A 39 16.91 -1.04 16.59
N PHE A 40 17.44 -1.12 17.82
CA PHE A 40 17.57 -2.32 18.63
C PHE A 40 16.91 -2.11 20.01
N GLN A 41 15.86 -2.92 20.22
CA GLN A 41 15.19 -3.28 21.49
C GLN A 41 14.03 -2.39 21.99
N ASP A 42 12.84 -2.98 21.88
CA ASP A 42 11.74 -3.01 22.88
C ASP A 42 11.22 -1.69 23.44
N ARG A 43 11.55 -0.56 22.81
CA ARG A 43 11.03 0.75 23.19
C ARG A 43 10.27 1.36 22.03
N ALA A 44 9.05 1.77 22.34
CA ALA A 44 8.23 2.57 21.46
C ALA A 44 8.99 3.87 21.14
N SER A 45 9.22 4.11 19.85
CA SER A 45 9.83 5.34 19.34
C SER A 45 8.90 6.02 18.35
N PRO A 46 9.08 7.33 18.09
CA PRO A 46 8.44 7.99 16.98
C PRO A 46 8.75 7.24 15.69
N GLY A 47 7.73 6.87 14.94
CA GLY A 47 7.86 6.18 13.67
C GLY A 47 6.93 6.71 12.61
N GLY A 48 7.28 6.44 11.36
CA GLY A 48 6.59 6.85 10.17
C GLY A 48 6.44 5.69 9.20
N ALA A 49 5.37 5.73 8.42
CA ALA A 49 5.10 4.84 7.31
C ALA A 49 4.69 5.70 6.14
N ALA A 50 5.21 5.38 4.97
CA ALA A 50 4.91 6.15 3.77
C ALA A 50 4.96 5.29 2.52
N GLY A 51 4.46 5.85 1.44
CA GLY A 51 4.66 5.25 0.13
C GLY A 51 4.35 6.20 -1.02
N LEU A 52 4.88 5.80 -2.17
CA LEU A 52 4.66 6.37 -3.49
C LEU A 52 3.73 5.43 -4.27
N VAL A 53 2.61 5.97 -4.73
CA VAL A 53 1.65 5.30 -5.62
C VAL A 53 1.84 5.84 -7.03
N GLU A 54 2.09 4.95 -7.98
CA GLU A 54 2.29 5.31 -9.38
C GLU A 54 1.32 4.60 -10.29
N VAL A 55 0.84 5.34 -11.29
CA VAL A 55 0.00 4.79 -12.33
C VAL A 55 0.41 5.31 -13.70
N TRP A 56 0.62 4.41 -14.65
CA TRP A 56 0.93 4.78 -16.02
C TRP A 56 -0.34 5.28 -16.75
N THR A 57 -0.26 6.44 -17.40
CA THR A 57 -1.38 7.02 -18.16
C THR A 57 -1.28 6.84 -19.67
N GLY A 58 -0.13 6.37 -20.18
CA GLY A 58 0.20 6.38 -21.60
C GLY A 58 1.22 7.45 -21.95
N ASP A 59 1.08 8.64 -21.35
CA ASP A 59 1.96 9.80 -21.57
C ASP A 59 3.04 9.93 -20.48
N GLY A 60 2.86 9.25 -19.34
CA GLY A 60 3.81 9.26 -18.24
C GLY A 60 3.25 8.61 -16.98
N TRP A 61 3.97 8.80 -15.88
CA TRP A 61 3.57 8.35 -14.55
C TRP A 61 2.73 9.42 -13.84
N GLU A 62 1.50 9.10 -13.46
CA GLU A 62 0.76 9.83 -12.44
C GLU A 62 1.20 9.34 -11.06
N ARG A 63 1.71 10.26 -10.24
CA ARG A 63 2.28 9.94 -8.92
C ARG A 63 1.51 10.58 -7.79
N ARG A 64 1.34 9.84 -6.69
CA ARG A 64 0.75 10.30 -5.44
C ARG A 64 1.54 9.76 -4.26
N ASP A 65 1.63 10.56 -3.19
CA ASP A 65 2.26 10.14 -1.95
C ASP A 65 1.21 9.91 -0.87
N TYR A 66 1.59 9.11 0.12
CA TYR A 66 0.92 9.06 1.41
C TYR A 66 1.95 8.85 2.51
N TRP A 67 1.61 9.33 3.70
CA TRP A 67 2.35 9.04 4.92
C TRP A 67 1.46 9.19 6.15
N ILE A 68 1.86 8.49 7.20
CA ILE A 68 1.35 8.61 8.56
C ILE A 68 2.51 8.51 9.55
N SER A 69 2.26 8.89 10.80
CA SER A 69 3.21 8.74 11.89
C SER A 69 2.53 8.30 13.18
N GLU A 70 3.31 7.66 14.07
CA GLU A 70 2.89 7.30 15.42
C GLU A 70 4.01 7.68 16.41
N PRO A 71 3.70 8.30 17.56
CA PRO A 71 4.71 8.79 18.51
C PRO A 71 5.43 7.67 19.29
N GLY A 72 4.85 6.47 19.29
CA GLY A 72 5.39 5.31 19.98
C GLY A 72 5.00 4.02 19.25
N THR A 73 5.87 3.54 18.39
CA THR A 73 5.61 2.41 17.50
C THR A 73 6.86 1.56 17.26
N THR A 74 6.77 0.60 16.33
CA THR A 74 7.86 -0.28 15.90
C THR A 74 7.92 -0.36 14.38
N ASN A 75 9.06 -0.75 13.80
CA ASN A 75 9.18 -0.93 12.35
C ASN A 75 8.15 -1.94 11.81
N ASN A 76 8.00 -3.11 12.44
CA ASN A 76 7.00 -4.11 12.00
C ASN A 76 5.57 -3.56 11.97
N ARG A 77 5.21 -2.70 12.95
CA ARG A 77 3.90 -2.05 12.98
C ARG A 77 3.76 -1.05 11.84
N MET A 78 4.78 -0.21 11.63
CA MET A 78 4.76 0.78 10.56
C MET A 78 4.82 0.15 9.17
N ALA A 79 5.47 -1.00 9.00
CA ALA A 79 5.43 -1.78 7.77
C ALA A 79 4.00 -2.21 7.39
N LEU A 80 3.23 -2.67 8.37
CA LEU A 80 1.84 -3.04 8.13
C LEU A 80 0.98 -1.82 7.83
N ARG A 81 1.22 -0.72 8.54
CA ARG A 81 0.53 0.55 8.29
C ARG A 81 0.83 1.08 6.89
N SER A 82 2.08 1.05 6.42
CA SER A 82 2.45 1.52 5.08
C SER A 82 1.67 0.77 3.99
N ALA A 83 1.45 -0.53 4.17
CA ALA A 83 0.64 -1.33 3.27
C ALA A 83 -0.87 -1.06 3.37
N ILE A 84 -1.41 -0.91 4.59
CA ILE A 84 -2.83 -0.60 4.82
C ILE A 84 -3.19 0.77 4.21
N GLU A 85 -2.40 1.80 4.48
CA GLU A 85 -2.66 3.16 3.98
C GLU A 85 -2.60 3.20 2.44
N GLY A 86 -1.59 2.54 1.84
CA GLY A 86 -1.45 2.50 0.39
C GLY A 86 -2.60 1.78 -0.32
N LEU A 87 -3.02 0.62 0.20
CA LEU A 87 -4.11 -0.16 -0.40
C LEU A 87 -5.48 0.49 -0.13
N SER A 88 -5.73 0.98 1.08
CA SER A 88 -7.02 1.62 1.42
C SER A 88 -7.26 2.92 0.65
N GLY A 89 -6.19 3.63 0.28
CA GLY A 89 -6.25 4.83 -0.57
C GLY A 89 -6.74 4.57 -2.00
N LEU A 90 -6.72 3.31 -2.47
CA LEU A 90 -7.23 2.94 -3.79
C LEU A 90 -8.76 2.84 -3.78
N ARG A 91 -9.41 3.64 -4.64
CA ARG A 91 -10.89 3.74 -4.68
C ARG A 91 -11.60 2.56 -5.34
N TYR A 92 -10.90 1.82 -6.21
CA TYR A 92 -11.46 0.73 -7.00
C TYR A 92 -10.53 -0.49 -6.97
N PRO A 93 -11.02 -1.70 -7.30
CA PRO A 93 -10.17 -2.87 -7.48
C PRO A 93 -9.06 -2.61 -8.52
N CYS A 94 -7.83 -2.99 -8.18
CA CYS A 94 -6.63 -2.72 -8.99
C CYS A 94 -5.76 -3.98 -9.09
N GLU A 95 -4.90 -4.02 -10.10
CA GLU A 95 -3.77 -4.93 -10.17
C GLU A 95 -2.55 -4.22 -9.57
N VAL A 96 -2.18 -4.61 -8.34
CA VAL A 96 -1.19 -3.88 -7.55
C VAL A 96 0.13 -4.64 -7.54
N ARG A 97 1.22 -3.99 -7.95
CA ARG A 97 2.58 -4.41 -7.60
C ARG A 97 3.00 -3.63 -6.36
N PHE A 98 3.07 -4.32 -5.23
CA PHE A 98 3.43 -3.76 -3.95
C PHE A 98 4.90 -4.08 -3.66
N VAL A 99 5.74 -3.06 -3.61
CA VAL A 99 7.19 -3.14 -3.43
C VAL A 99 7.56 -2.57 -2.08
N SER A 100 8.33 -3.33 -1.29
CA SER A 100 8.86 -2.88 0.00
C SER A 100 10.13 -3.65 0.34
N ASP A 101 11.02 -3.05 1.14
CA ASP A 101 12.19 -3.74 1.68
C ASP A 101 11.90 -4.49 3.00
N SER A 102 10.70 -4.36 3.54
CA SER A 102 10.25 -5.05 4.73
C SER A 102 9.94 -6.52 4.45
N GLN A 103 10.90 -7.40 4.73
CA GLN A 103 10.69 -8.85 4.63
C GLN A 103 9.55 -9.34 5.54
N TYR A 104 9.32 -8.66 6.67
CA TYR A 104 8.23 -8.96 7.59
C TYR A 104 6.87 -8.81 6.89
N LEU A 105 6.66 -7.69 6.21
CA LEU A 105 5.47 -7.41 5.42
C LEU A 105 5.35 -8.39 4.23
N VAL A 106 6.38 -8.44 3.37
CA VAL A 106 6.32 -9.18 2.10
C VAL A 106 6.13 -10.67 2.34
N LYS A 107 6.91 -11.30 3.23
CA LYS A 107 6.74 -12.72 3.56
C LYS A 107 5.46 -12.98 4.33
N GLY A 108 5.05 -12.05 5.20
CA GLY A 108 3.79 -12.22 5.93
C GLY A 108 2.59 -12.29 5.00
N MET A 109 2.52 -11.41 4.00
CA MET A 109 1.43 -11.41 3.01
C MET A 109 1.53 -12.54 1.99
N SER A 110 2.72 -12.90 1.54
CA SER A 110 2.90 -13.93 0.50
C SER A 110 2.96 -15.37 1.02
N GLU A 111 3.33 -15.58 2.29
CA GLU A 111 3.57 -16.92 2.85
C GLU A 111 2.76 -17.20 4.13
N TRP A 112 2.84 -16.32 5.13
CA TRP A 112 2.42 -16.67 6.49
C TRP A 112 0.91 -16.57 6.69
N ILE A 113 0.29 -15.53 6.12
CA ILE A 113 -1.11 -15.18 6.36
C ILE A 113 -2.07 -16.31 5.97
N HIS A 114 -1.78 -17.05 4.91
CA HIS A 114 -2.58 -18.20 4.48
C HIS A 114 -2.63 -19.28 5.56
N GLY A 115 -1.48 -19.55 6.19
CA GLY A 115 -1.38 -20.51 7.29
C GLY A 115 -2.02 -20.01 8.58
N TRP A 116 -2.00 -18.69 8.84
CA TRP A 116 -2.68 -18.10 9.99
C TRP A 116 -4.19 -18.13 9.83
N LYS A 117 -4.73 -17.76 8.66
CA LYS A 117 -6.16 -17.79 8.35
C LYS A 117 -6.74 -19.20 8.51
N ARG A 118 -6.08 -20.22 7.95
CA ARG A 118 -6.49 -21.64 8.12
C ARG A 118 -6.54 -22.10 9.58
N ARG A 119 -5.75 -21.47 10.46
CA ARG A 119 -5.68 -21.79 11.90
C ARG A 119 -6.47 -20.81 12.76
N GLY A 120 -7.37 -20.01 12.17
CA GLY A 120 -8.18 -19.04 12.89
C GLY A 120 -7.35 -17.94 13.56
N TRP A 121 -6.31 -17.44 12.86
CA TRP A 121 -5.37 -16.43 13.33
C TRP A 121 -4.58 -16.83 14.58
N LYS A 122 -4.13 -18.08 14.61
CA LYS A 122 -3.27 -18.65 15.66
C LYS A 122 -2.04 -19.31 15.05
N ARG A 123 -0.93 -19.33 15.79
CA ARG A 123 0.29 -20.09 15.44
C ARG A 123 0.77 -20.92 16.63
N LYS A 124 1.51 -22.00 16.36
CA LYS A 124 2.01 -22.94 17.38
C LYS A 124 2.85 -22.25 18.46
N GLY A 125 3.56 -21.19 18.09
CA GLY A 125 4.41 -20.40 18.99
C GLY A 125 3.70 -19.32 19.80
N GLY A 126 2.37 -19.36 19.92
CA GLY A 126 1.59 -18.38 20.69
C GLY A 126 0.93 -17.30 19.82
N ALA A 127 0.73 -16.12 20.40
CA ALA A 127 0.07 -15.01 19.72
C ALA A 127 0.83 -14.58 18.44
N ILE A 128 0.07 -14.19 17.43
CA ILE A 128 0.60 -13.51 16.26
C ILE A 128 0.74 -12.05 16.65
N GLU A 129 1.95 -11.52 16.57
CA GLU A 129 2.21 -10.10 16.81
C GLU A 129 1.49 -9.26 15.75
N ASN A 130 0.92 -8.12 16.15
CA ASN A 130 0.16 -7.23 15.26
C ASN A 130 -1.03 -7.90 14.55
N VAL A 131 -1.63 -8.94 15.14
CA VAL A 131 -2.69 -9.75 14.49
C VAL A 131 -3.86 -8.92 13.97
N GLU A 132 -4.26 -7.85 14.66
CA GLU A 132 -5.35 -6.99 14.19
C GLU A 132 -4.98 -6.17 12.95
N LEU A 133 -3.74 -5.67 12.88
CA LEU A 133 -3.23 -5.01 11.66
C LEU A 133 -3.10 -6.01 10.51
N TRP A 134 -2.65 -7.24 10.76
CA TRP A 134 -2.64 -8.27 9.73
C TRP A 134 -4.04 -8.60 9.20
N LYS A 135 -5.05 -8.65 10.06
CA LYS A 135 -6.45 -8.87 9.65
C LYS A 135 -7.02 -7.69 8.86
N GLU A 136 -6.60 -6.47 9.20
CA GLU A 136 -6.97 -5.26 8.47
C GLU A 136 -6.32 -5.25 7.09
N LEU A 137 -5.01 -5.50 7.03
CA LEU A 137 -4.27 -5.61 5.78
C LEU A 137 -4.82 -6.72 4.87
N ASP A 138 -5.20 -7.88 5.42
CA ASP A 138 -5.86 -8.96 4.66
C ASP A 138 -7.17 -8.50 4.01
N ARG A 139 -7.96 -7.67 4.72
CA ARG A 139 -9.22 -7.11 4.21
C ARG A 139 -8.98 -6.11 3.09
N GLU A 140 -8.03 -5.20 3.28
CA GLU A 140 -7.70 -4.21 2.25
C GLU A 140 -7.09 -4.87 1.01
N ALA A 141 -6.14 -5.79 1.19
CA ALA A 141 -5.52 -6.53 0.09
C ALA A 141 -6.53 -7.37 -0.70
N ALA A 142 -7.57 -7.93 -0.05
CA ALA A 142 -8.60 -8.72 -0.72
C ALA A 142 -9.47 -7.93 -1.71
N ARG A 143 -9.44 -6.59 -1.67
CA ARG A 143 -10.10 -5.70 -2.64
C ARG A 143 -9.35 -5.63 -3.97
N HIS A 144 -8.11 -6.08 -4.02
CA HIS A 144 -7.19 -5.94 -5.15
C HIS A 144 -6.56 -7.28 -5.54
N LYS A 145 -5.94 -7.35 -6.72
CA LYS A 145 -5.00 -8.43 -7.08
C LYS A 145 -3.59 -7.94 -6.75
N VAL A 146 -3.07 -8.30 -5.58
CA VAL A 146 -1.78 -7.79 -5.10
C VAL A 146 -0.66 -8.80 -5.35
N ARG A 147 0.42 -8.33 -5.98
CA ARG A 147 1.71 -9.01 -6.07
C ARG A 147 2.70 -8.33 -5.13
N TRP A 148 3.25 -9.09 -4.20
CA TRP A 148 4.20 -8.59 -3.19
C TRP A 148 5.63 -8.84 -3.67
N GLU A 149 6.43 -7.79 -3.72
CA GLU A 149 7.80 -7.82 -4.23
C GLU A 149 8.74 -7.24 -3.17
N TRP A 150 9.75 -8.03 -2.81
CA TRP A 150 10.79 -7.59 -1.88
C TRP A 150 11.95 -7.00 -2.66
N VAL A 151 12.40 -5.81 -2.25
CA VAL A 151 13.64 -5.19 -2.71
C VAL A 151 14.62 -5.05 -1.55
N ARG A 152 15.90 -4.91 -1.85
CA ARG A 152 16.87 -4.58 -0.80
C ARG A 152 16.79 -3.08 -0.49
N GLY A 153 16.60 -2.75 0.78
CA GLY A 153 16.68 -1.37 1.28
C GLY A 153 18.04 -0.72 1.00
N HIS A 154 18.03 0.58 0.72
CA HIS A 154 19.23 1.38 0.43
C HIS A 154 20.15 0.81 -0.67
N ALA A 155 19.57 0.13 -1.66
CA ALA A 155 20.30 -0.49 -2.75
C ALA A 155 20.23 0.29 -4.08
N GLY A 156 19.89 1.59 -4.04
CA GLY A 156 19.77 2.40 -5.25
C GLY A 156 18.45 2.20 -5.98
N HIS A 157 17.35 1.94 -5.26
CA HIS A 157 16.00 1.91 -5.81
C HIS A 157 15.30 3.25 -5.52
N PRO A 158 15.31 4.23 -6.44
CA PRO A 158 14.90 5.61 -6.13
C PRO A 158 13.49 5.69 -5.56
N ARG A 159 12.53 4.91 -6.09
CA ARG A 159 11.15 4.88 -5.59
C ARG A 159 11.04 4.37 -4.14
N ASN A 160 11.79 3.34 -3.77
CA ASN A 160 11.81 2.83 -2.40
C ASN A 160 12.57 3.79 -1.47
N GLU A 161 13.69 4.33 -1.92
CA GLU A 161 14.46 5.29 -1.13
C GLU A 161 13.68 6.59 -0.89
N TYR A 162 12.85 6.99 -1.85
CA TYR A 162 11.91 8.09 -1.68
C TYR A 162 10.82 7.77 -0.64
N ALA A 163 10.24 6.56 -0.68
CA ALA A 163 9.30 6.12 0.35
C ALA A 163 9.94 6.12 1.75
N ASN A 164 11.21 5.69 1.89
CA ASN A 164 11.96 5.83 3.13
C ASN A 164 12.15 7.29 3.55
N ASP A 165 12.50 8.19 2.63
CA ASP A 165 12.66 9.63 2.91
C ASP A 165 11.36 10.23 3.48
N LEU A 166 10.23 9.89 2.86
CA LEU A 166 8.90 10.26 3.37
C LEU A 166 8.61 9.66 4.75
N ALA A 167 8.94 8.38 4.99
CA ALA A 167 8.70 7.72 6.26
C ALA A 167 9.55 8.35 7.39
N VAL A 168 10.83 8.64 7.14
CA VAL A 168 11.72 9.34 8.08
C VAL A 168 11.21 10.74 8.37
N ARG A 169 10.75 11.47 7.34
CA ARG A 169 10.16 12.81 7.50
C ARG A 169 8.92 12.74 8.39
N ALA A 170 7.99 11.85 8.10
CA ALA A 170 6.77 11.65 8.89
C ALA A 170 7.08 11.28 10.34
N ALA A 171 8.05 10.39 10.57
CA ALA A 171 8.50 10.02 11.91
C ALA A 171 9.06 11.23 12.68
N ARG A 172 9.77 12.14 12.01
CA ARG A 172 10.35 13.34 12.62
C ARG A 172 9.31 14.42 12.88
N GLU A 173 8.42 14.66 11.92
CA GLU A 173 7.45 15.76 11.92
C GLU A 173 6.17 15.40 12.67
N GLN A 174 5.92 14.10 12.88
CA GLN A 174 4.73 13.58 13.55
C GLN A 174 3.44 14.08 12.88
N ASP A 175 3.44 14.10 11.54
CA ASP A 175 2.34 14.52 10.69
C ASP A 175 1.75 13.34 9.89
N ALA A 176 0.71 13.63 9.11
CA ALA A 176 0.09 12.69 8.18
C ALA A 176 -0.46 13.42 6.96
N SER A 177 -0.38 12.74 5.81
CA SER A 177 -0.92 13.21 4.52
C SER A 177 -2.44 13.32 4.48
N ASN A 178 -3.15 12.55 5.32
CA ASN A 178 -4.62 12.40 5.31
C ASN A 178 -5.18 11.92 3.95
N GLY A 179 -4.45 11.03 3.28
CA GLY A 179 -4.84 10.40 2.01
C GLY A 179 -3.78 10.56 0.93
N LEU A 180 -4.14 10.20 -0.31
CA LEU A 180 -3.24 10.35 -1.46
C LEU A 180 -3.13 11.82 -1.87
N VAL A 181 -1.92 12.38 -1.80
CA VAL A 181 -1.59 13.76 -2.19
C VAL A 181 -0.69 13.79 -3.42
N PRO A 182 -0.61 14.90 -4.19
CA PRO A 182 0.37 15.03 -5.28
C PRO A 182 1.78 14.68 -4.82
N SER A 183 2.51 13.91 -5.64
CA SER A 183 3.84 13.42 -5.24
C SER A 183 4.93 14.45 -5.41
N GLY A 184 5.88 14.47 -4.48
CA GLY A 184 7.13 15.24 -4.59
C GLY A 184 8.32 14.43 -5.15
N PHE A 185 8.06 13.25 -5.73
CA PHE A 185 9.12 12.32 -6.17
C PHE A 185 10.08 12.92 -7.19
N GLU A 186 9.57 13.65 -8.18
CA GLU A 186 10.39 14.23 -9.26
C GLU A 186 11.34 15.29 -8.73
N GLU A 187 10.83 16.22 -7.91
CA GLU A 187 11.63 17.24 -7.24
C GLU A 187 12.66 16.62 -6.28
N TRP A 188 12.30 15.53 -5.60
CA TRP A 188 13.24 14.77 -4.78
C TRP A 188 14.33 14.11 -5.62
N LEU A 189 13.97 13.52 -6.77
CA LEU A 189 14.88 12.83 -7.67
C LEU A 189 15.90 13.80 -8.27
N GLU A 190 15.45 14.98 -8.71
CA GLU A 190 16.30 16.07 -9.18
C GLU A 190 17.33 16.47 -8.13
N ARG A 191 16.91 16.69 -6.87
CA ARG A 191 17.85 16.97 -5.77
C ARG A 191 18.87 15.86 -5.55
N GLN A 192 18.47 14.58 -5.63
CA GLN A 192 19.43 13.47 -5.50
C GLN A 192 20.45 13.45 -6.64
N ARG A 193 20.04 13.81 -7.87
CA ARG A 193 20.92 13.92 -9.03
C ARG A 193 21.89 15.08 -8.88
N GLU A 194 21.40 16.27 -8.56
CA GLU A 194 22.19 17.49 -8.48
C GLU A 194 23.16 17.49 -7.29
N GLU A 195 22.67 17.13 -6.10
CA GLU A 195 23.46 17.27 -4.87
C GLU A 195 24.35 16.06 -4.60
N LYS A 196 23.94 14.86 -5.06
CA LYS A 196 24.61 13.60 -4.71
C LYS A 196 25.09 12.80 -5.93
N GLY A 197 24.79 13.23 -7.15
CA GLY A 197 25.19 12.51 -8.37
C GLY A 197 24.58 11.10 -8.48
N ARG A 198 23.39 10.87 -7.89
CA ARG A 198 22.70 9.56 -7.88
C ARG A 198 21.62 9.52 -8.96
N TYR A 199 21.22 8.31 -9.37
CA TYR A 199 20.09 8.06 -10.29
C TYR A 199 20.21 8.80 -11.62
N LEU A 200 21.39 8.72 -12.24
CA LEU A 200 21.70 9.45 -13.48
C LEU A 200 21.04 8.85 -14.72
N ASP A 201 20.56 7.61 -14.63
CA ASP A 201 19.68 7.02 -15.63
C ASP A 201 18.23 7.53 -15.44
N GLU A 202 17.41 7.43 -16.50
CA GLU A 202 16.03 7.94 -16.52
C GLU A 202 15.00 6.80 -16.52
N PHE A 203 15.35 5.63 -15.98
CA PHE A 203 14.47 4.47 -15.97
C PHE A 203 13.17 4.72 -15.20
N GLU A 204 13.14 5.69 -14.29
CA GLU A 204 11.96 6.09 -13.52
C GLU A 204 10.84 6.68 -14.39
N PHE A 205 11.15 7.13 -15.61
CA PHE A 205 10.18 7.68 -16.55
C PHE A 205 9.79 6.71 -17.66
N THR A 206 10.40 5.54 -17.69
CA THR A 206 10.07 4.51 -18.70
C THR A 206 8.69 3.90 -18.44
N PRO A 207 7.97 3.50 -19.50
CA PRO A 207 6.74 2.74 -19.36
C PRO A 207 6.97 1.45 -18.55
N PRO A 208 5.98 0.98 -17.78
CA PRO A 208 6.13 -0.27 -17.06
C PRO A 208 6.32 -1.45 -18.02
N GLU A 209 7.20 -2.38 -17.66
CA GLU A 209 7.31 -3.67 -18.35
C GLU A 209 5.99 -4.46 -18.15
N VAL A 210 5.31 -4.72 -19.27
CA VAL A 210 4.02 -5.40 -19.35
C VAL A 210 4.15 -6.86 -18.91
#